data_AF-A0A2E0CL30-F1
#
_entry.id   AF-A0A2E0CL30-F1
#
_cell.length_a   1.000
_cell.length_b   1.000
_cell.length_c   1.000
_cell.angle_alpha   90.00
_cell.angle_beta   90.00
_cell.angle_gamma   90.00
#
_symmetry.space_group_name_H-M   'P 1'
#
loop_
_entity.id
_entity.type
_entity.pdbx_description
1 polymer ?
#
loop_
_entity_poly.entity_id
_entity_poly.type
_entity_poly.pdbx_seq_one_letter_code
_entity_poly.pdbx_strand_id
1 'polypeptide(L)'
;MVERGETFTYEGSAEKIWAPEHGVRTTESVSQMLGLYGQLLNGSEDNVDDGVFAHNLMGAFQSGINHGSVQVMKDQVSRRGLGLPRG
;
A
#
# COMPACT_ATOMS: atom_id res chain seq x y z
N MET A 1 12.84 -10.53 15.95
CA MET A 1 13.79 -9.50 15.51
C MET A 1 14.06 -8.48 16.60
N VAL A 2 13.38 -7.32 16.66
CA VAL A 2 13.71 -6.26 17.64
C VAL A 2 13.55 -6.72 19.10
N GLU A 3 12.44 -7.38 19.44
CA GLU A 3 12.22 -7.92 20.80
C GLU A 3 13.13 -9.11 21.13
N ARG A 4 13.83 -9.67 20.12
CA ARG A 4 14.77 -10.80 20.29
C ARG A 4 16.23 -10.33 20.29
N GLY A 5 16.48 -9.01 20.26
CA GLY A 5 17.83 -8.44 20.19
C GLY A 5 18.56 -8.68 18.86
N GLU A 6 17.86 -9.14 17.83
CA GLU A 6 18.44 -9.40 16.51
C GLU A 6 18.55 -8.09 15.72
N THR A 7 19.57 -8.00 14.85
CA THR A 7 19.78 -6.84 13.97
C THR A 7 18.54 -6.57 13.13
N PHE A 8 18.05 -5.34 13.18
CA PHE A 8 16.92 -4.91 12.36
C PHE A 8 17.33 -4.87 10.87
N THR A 9 16.56 -5.54 10.02
CA THR A 9 16.68 -5.48 8.56
C THR A 9 15.60 -4.53 8.02
N TYR A 10 16.00 -3.47 7.31
CA TYR A 10 15.07 -2.44 6.83
C TYR A 10 14.25 -2.88 5.61
N GLU A 11 14.62 -4.00 4.99
CA GLU A 11 14.05 -4.55 3.76
C GLU A 11 12.56 -4.82 3.89
N GLY A 12 12.09 -5.33 5.04
CA GLY A 12 10.65 -5.51 5.29
C GLY A 12 9.89 -4.19 5.38
N SER A 13 10.51 -3.15 5.97
CA SER A 13 9.92 -1.81 5.97
C SER A 13 9.96 -1.18 4.58
N ALA A 14 11.02 -1.41 3.80
CA ALA A 14 11.14 -0.93 2.43
C ALA A 14 10.10 -1.57 1.50
N GLU A 15 9.90 -2.88 1.60
CA GLU A 15 8.84 -3.60 0.87
C GLU A 15 7.46 -3.05 1.25
N LYS A 16 7.19 -2.86 2.55
CA LYS A 16 5.91 -2.29 3.02
C LYS A 16 5.69 -0.84 2.60
N ILE A 17 6.72 -0.09 2.22
CA ILE A 17 6.56 1.23 1.59
C ILE A 17 6.19 1.05 0.12
N TRP A 18 6.98 0.23 -0.59
CA TRP A 18 6.85 0.07 -2.03
C TRP A 18 5.53 -0.59 -2.42
N ALA A 19 5.15 -1.70 -1.79
CA ALA A 19 4.00 -2.50 -2.21
C ALA A 19 2.66 -1.73 -2.13
N PRO A 20 2.32 -1.02 -1.05
CA PRO A 20 1.09 -0.22 -1.01
C PRO A 20 1.12 0.99 -1.97
N GLU A 21 2.25 1.70 -2.08
CA GLU A 21 2.36 2.84 -3.01
C GLU A 21 2.24 2.38 -4.47
N HIS A 22 2.84 1.25 -4.81
CA HIS A 22 2.68 0.62 -6.11
C HIS A 22 1.25 0.12 -6.32
N GLY A 23 0.64 -0.48 -5.30
CA GLY A 23 -0.74 -0.95 -5.31
C GLY A 23 -1.73 0.17 -5.63
N VAL A 24 -1.63 1.32 -4.95
CA VAL A 24 -2.47 2.51 -5.22
C VAL A 24 -2.28 2.99 -6.65
N ARG A 25 -1.04 3.18 -7.11
CA ARG A 25 -0.79 3.64 -8.50
C ARG A 25 -1.34 2.68 -9.54
N THR A 26 -1.22 1.37 -9.28
CA THR A 26 -1.71 0.33 -10.18
C THR A 26 -3.23 0.36 -10.25
N THR A 27 -3.91 0.36 -9.10
CA THR A 27 -5.37 0.36 -9.06
C THR A 27 -5.95 1.65 -9.62
N GLU A 28 -5.34 2.82 -9.35
CA GLU A 28 -5.72 4.09 -9.96
C GLU A 28 -5.58 4.06 -11.49
N SER A 29 -4.46 3.54 -12.00
CA SER A 29 -4.22 3.44 -13.44
C SER A 29 -5.25 2.54 -14.11
N VAL A 30 -5.56 1.39 -13.51
CA VAL A 30 -6.59 0.47 -14.02
C VAL A 30 -7.97 1.12 -13.98
N SER A 31 -8.34 1.81 -12.89
CA SER A 31 -9.60 2.55 -12.80
C SER A 31 -9.71 3.64 -13.87
N GLN A 32 -8.61 4.33 -14.20
CA GLN A 32 -8.59 5.30 -15.29
C GLN A 32 -8.78 4.64 -16.67
N MET A 33 -8.18 3.47 -16.91
CA MET A 33 -8.36 2.71 -18.16
C MET A 33 -9.81 2.23 -18.34
N LEU A 34 -10.48 1.84 -17.26
CA LEU A 34 -11.88 1.41 -17.26
C LEU A 34 -12.88 2.58 -17.37
N GLY A 35 -12.42 3.82 -17.16
CA GLY A 35 -13.26 5.00 -17.17
C GLY A 35 -14.41 4.90 -16.16
N LEU A 36 -15.64 5.18 -16.60
CA LEU A 36 -16.81 5.14 -15.72
C LEU A 36 -17.11 3.75 -15.15
N TYR A 37 -16.66 2.67 -15.79
CA TYR A 37 -16.86 1.32 -15.29
C TYR A 37 -16.00 0.99 -14.07
N GLY A 38 -14.87 1.70 -13.89
CA GLY A 38 -13.95 1.48 -12.77
C GLY A 38 -14.52 1.83 -11.39
N GLN A 39 -15.70 2.48 -11.34
CA GLN A 39 -16.40 2.83 -10.10
C GLN A 39 -17.54 1.87 -9.75
N LEU A 40 -17.88 0.92 -10.63
CA LEU A 40 -19.01 0.02 -10.44
C LEU A 40 -18.66 -1.06 -9.42
N LEU A 41 -19.43 -1.10 -8.33
CA LEU A 41 -19.27 -2.08 -7.25
C LEU A 41 -19.99 -3.39 -7.59
N ASN A 42 -19.67 -4.43 -6.82
CA ASN A 42 -20.39 -5.70 -6.88
C ASN A 42 -21.91 -5.48 -6.79
N GLY A 43 -22.66 -6.13 -7.68
CA GLY A 43 -24.11 -5.98 -7.79
C GLY A 43 -24.59 -4.79 -8.62
N SER A 44 -23.70 -3.91 -9.10
CA SER A 44 -24.04 -2.90 -10.09
C SER A 44 -24.26 -3.55 -11.46
N GLU A 45 -25.24 -3.07 -12.22
CA GLU A 45 -25.40 -3.42 -13.64
C GLU A 45 -24.12 -3.03 -14.42
N ASP A 46 -23.71 -3.88 -15.36
CA ASP A 46 -22.50 -3.72 -16.18
C ASP A 46 -21.16 -3.61 -15.42
N ASN A 47 -21.10 -4.07 -14.16
CA ASN A 47 -19.83 -4.14 -13.46
C ASN A 47 -18.79 -4.99 -14.24
N VAL A 48 -17.51 -4.67 -14.07
CA VAL A 48 -16.42 -5.46 -14.65
C VAL A 48 -15.87 -6.37 -13.57
N ASP A 49 -15.83 -7.67 -13.86
CA ASP A 49 -15.23 -8.70 -13.00
C ASP A 49 -15.77 -8.63 -11.56
N ASP A 50 -17.10 -8.69 -11.42
CA ASP A 50 -17.85 -8.63 -10.16
C ASP A 50 -17.56 -7.38 -9.30
N GLY A 51 -17.10 -6.28 -9.93
CA GLY A 51 -16.77 -5.02 -9.26
C GLY A 51 -15.41 -5.02 -8.54
N VAL A 52 -14.53 -5.97 -8.87
CA VAL A 52 -13.23 -6.16 -8.19
C VAL A 52 -12.34 -4.92 -8.26
N PHE A 53 -12.40 -4.16 -9.35
CA PHE A 53 -11.54 -2.99 -9.54
C PHE A 53 -11.92 -1.83 -8.61
N ALA A 54 -13.23 -1.56 -8.47
CA ALA A 54 -13.74 -0.58 -7.53
C ALA A 54 -13.43 -1.00 -6.07
N HIS A 55 -13.60 -2.28 -5.75
CA HIS A 55 -13.24 -2.84 -4.43
C HIS A 55 -11.75 -2.67 -4.12
N ASN A 56 -10.89 -3.05 -5.06
CA ASN A 56 -9.44 -3.00 -4.90
C ASN A 56 -8.90 -1.58 -4.80
N LEU A 57 -9.49 -0.62 -5.52
CA LEU A 57 -9.11 0.79 -5.39
C LEU A 57 -9.32 1.27 -3.95
N MET A 58 -10.48 0.98 -3.34
CA MET A 58 -10.76 1.32 -1.94
C MET A 58 -9.79 0.62 -0.97
N GLY A 59 -9.52 -0.68 -1.19
CA GLY A 59 -8.58 -1.45 -0.37
C GLY A 59 -7.13 -0.96 -0.48
N ALA A 60 -6.70 -0.51 -1.66
CA ALA A 60 -5.34 -0.05 -1.90
C ALA A 60 -4.97 1.16 -1.03
N PHE A 61 -5.89 2.12 -0.86
CA PHE A 61 -5.66 3.28 0.02
C PHE A 61 -5.46 2.88 1.49
N GLN A 62 -6.20 1.88 1.98
CA GLN A 62 -6.07 1.38 3.34
C GLN A 62 -4.71 0.70 3.60
N SER A 63 -4.15 0.04 2.57
CA SER A 63 -2.87 -0.66 2.65
C SER A 63 -1.69 0.26 3.00
N GLY A 64 -1.76 1.55 2.68
CA GLY A 64 -0.74 2.53 3.02
C GLY A 64 -0.68 2.90 4.52
N ILE A 65 -1.72 2.58 5.28
CA ILE A 65 -1.88 3.00 6.68
C ILE A 65 -1.87 1.79 7.62
N ASN A 66 -2.40 0.65 7.16
CA ASN A 66 -2.52 -0.55 7.96
C ASN A 66 -1.15 -1.14 8.35
N HIS A 67 -1.12 -1.88 9.47
CA HIS A 67 0.06 -2.62 9.95
C HIS A 67 1.34 -1.77 10.02
N GLY A 68 1.18 -0.48 10.34
CA GLY A 68 2.23 0.52 10.30
C GLY A 68 2.20 1.29 8.99
N SER A 69 1.94 2.60 9.10
CA SER A 69 1.84 3.46 7.93
C SER A 69 3.16 3.58 7.17
N VAL A 70 3.08 3.90 5.89
CA VAL A 70 4.28 4.13 5.07
C VAL A 70 5.19 5.23 5.64
N GLN A 71 4.65 6.20 6.37
CA GLN A 71 5.44 7.23 7.06
C GLN A 71 6.27 6.63 8.20
N VAL A 72 5.68 5.75 9.01
CA VAL A 72 6.40 5.04 10.07
C VAL A 72 7.45 4.10 9.48
N MET A 73 7.14 3.41 8.38
CA MET A 73 8.09 2.53 7.71
C MET A 73 9.28 3.30 7.14
N LYS A 74 9.04 4.47 6.52
CA LYS A 74 10.11 5.37 6.03
C LYS A 74 11.03 5.79 7.17
N ASP A 75 10.46 6.10 8.33
CA ASP A 75 11.21 6.43 9.55
C ASP A 75 12.03 5.23 10.08
N GLN A 76 11.52 4.00 9.98
CA GLN A 76 12.32 2.80 10.30
C GLN A 76 13.50 2.61 9.35
N VAL A 77 13.27 2.76 8.04
CA VAL A 77 14.34 2.69 7.04
C VAL A 77 15.40 3.76 7.31
N SER A 78 14.99 5.01 7.48
CA SER A 78 15.90 6.13 7.73
C SER A 78 16.74 5.94 8.99
N ARG A 79 16.12 5.61 10.13
CA ARG A 79 16.86 5.60 11.40
C ARG A 79 17.54 4.27 11.70
N ARG A 80 16.81 3.17 11.50
CA ARG A 80 17.33 1.84 11.84
C ARG A 80 18.10 1.20 10.70
N GLY A 81 17.74 1.52 9.45
CA GLY A 81 18.48 1.07 8.27
C GLY A 81 19.68 1.94 7.95
N LEU A 82 19.50 3.26 7.92
CA LEU A 82 20.54 4.21 7.47
C LEU A 82 21.23 4.98 8.61
N GLY A 83 20.82 4.79 9.87
CA GLY A 83 21.45 5.44 11.02
C GLY A 83 21.19 6.95 11.14
N LEU A 84 20.16 7.47 10.46
CA LEU A 84 19.84 8.91 10.50
C LEU A 84 19.29 9.33 11.88
N PRO A 85 19.59 10.57 12.35
CA PRO A 85 19.12 11.06 13.63
C PRO A 85 17.59 11.25 13.66
N ARG A 86 17.00 11.27 14.86
CA ARG A 86 15.61 11.71 15.07
C ARG A 86 15.55 13.23 15.03
N GLY A 87 14.60 13.77 14.27
CA GLY A 87 14.15 15.16 14.39
C GLY A 87 13.12 15.32 15.51
#